data_AF-A0A1C5ULS4-F1
#
_entry.id   AF-A0A1C5ULS4-F1
#
_cell.length_a   1.000
_cell.length_b   1.000
_cell.length_c   1.000
_cell.angle_alpha   90.00
_cell.angle_beta   90.00
_cell.angle_gamma   90.00
#
_symmetry.space_group_name_H-M   'P 1'
#
loop_
_entity.id
_entity.type
_entity.pdbx_description
1 polymer ?
#
loop_
_entity_poly.entity_id
_entity_poly.type
_entity_poly.pdbx_seq_one_letter_code
_entity_poly.pdbx_strand_id
1 'polypeptide(L)'
;MNELTLAIKQNPGTIEMNFDALEEQLDKKLDEYRGAVFTEDTKTIAKAEIASLRRLKKDIEDGRKTVKKKWMEPYDAFDKRMKSLSAKVDEPINAINEQVQAFEEKRRKEKREEIQRMYEDCTSEYEDCREFINLDKLYDSKWENVSVSMKSIKKDMTEKMSTIQTAVSSIKAMRSDKEPDALALYKRTLNLNDAIQMITTYEQNKADALKREEECRQREEERRRQTEIERARVAEREAIRREEQIRKEEQEKAQQTVEQTPVIADDELPFEQPSTVTAFYRVIATPAELEEVEMAFNSIGIYFERRTV
;
A
#
# COMPACT_ATOMS: atom_id res chain seq x y z
N MET A 1 65.16 6.77 7.05
CA MET A 1 65.33 5.72 6.03
C MET A 1 66.07 6.35 4.87
N ASN A 2 67.18 5.76 4.43
CA ASN A 2 67.86 6.24 3.22
C ASN A 2 66.92 6.00 2.02
N GLU A 3 66.65 7.04 1.25
CA GLU A 3 65.85 6.92 0.03
C GLU A 3 66.58 6.00 -0.96
N LEU A 4 65.97 4.85 -1.26
CA LEU A 4 66.41 3.99 -2.35
C LEU A 4 66.09 4.72 -3.67
N THR A 5 67.13 5.17 -4.36
CA THR A 5 67.00 5.84 -5.66
C THR A 5 67.25 4.86 -6.79
N LEU A 6 66.32 4.76 -7.73
CA LEU A 6 66.45 3.89 -8.91
C LEU A 6 67.15 4.67 -10.04
N ALA A 7 68.41 4.32 -10.33
CA ALA A 7 69.16 4.89 -11.45
C ALA A 7 69.32 3.86 -12.58
N ILE A 8 68.72 4.13 -13.74
CA ILE A 8 68.83 3.28 -14.94
C ILE A 8 69.60 4.04 -16.01
N LYS A 9 70.70 3.47 -16.50
CA LYS A 9 71.43 3.96 -17.68
C LYS A 9 71.22 2.99 -18.84
N GLN A 10 70.51 3.42 -19.87
CA GLN A 10 70.32 2.68 -21.10
C GLN A 10 71.26 3.22 -22.16
N ASN A 11 72.07 2.35 -22.76
CA ASN A 11 72.89 2.72 -23.91
C ASN A 11 72.20 2.23 -25.19
N PRO A 12 72.05 3.07 -26.23
CA PRO A 12 71.49 2.65 -27.51
C PRO A 12 72.42 1.64 -28.18
N GLY A 13 71.89 0.48 -28.56
CA GLY A 13 72.65 -0.55 -29.28
C GLY A 13 72.58 -0.33 -30.80
N THR A 14 73.72 -0.21 -31.46
CA THR A 14 73.85 -0.20 -32.93
C THR A 14 74.10 -1.61 -33.45
N ILE A 15 73.46 -1.96 -34.56
CA ILE A 15 73.67 -3.22 -35.29
C ILE A 15 74.21 -2.87 -36.67
N GLU A 16 75.43 -3.29 -36.97
CA GLU A 16 76.07 -3.09 -38.27
C GLU A 16 75.98 -4.38 -39.10
N MET A 17 75.66 -4.22 -40.38
CA MET A 17 75.52 -5.31 -41.36
C MET A 17 76.10 -4.86 -42.69
N ASN A 18 76.73 -5.77 -43.42
CA ASN A 18 77.24 -5.56 -44.78
C ASN A 18 76.11 -5.59 -45.83
N PHE A 19 75.04 -4.81 -45.60
CA PHE A 19 73.80 -4.87 -46.37
C PHE A 19 74.06 -4.65 -47.86
N ASP A 20 74.70 -3.54 -48.21
CA ASP A 20 74.96 -3.14 -49.60
C ASP A 20 75.75 -4.20 -50.38
N ALA A 21 76.77 -4.79 -49.74
CA ALA A 21 77.58 -5.84 -50.35
C ALA A 21 76.82 -7.16 -50.50
N LEU A 22 75.92 -7.48 -49.57
CA LEU A 22 75.10 -8.69 -49.62
C LEU A 22 73.95 -8.56 -50.62
N GLU A 23 73.35 -7.37 -50.73
CA GLU A 23 72.31 -7.03 -51.69
C GLU A 23 72.85 -7.10 -53.13
N GLU A 24 74.01 -6.50 -53.41
CA GLU A 24 74.62 -6.56 -54.75
C GLU A 24 74.99 -8.00 -55.17
N GLN A 25 75.46 -8.83 -54.24
CA GLN A 25 75.73 -10.25 -54.50
C GLN A 25 74.45 -11.06 -54.72
N LEU A 26 73.39 -10.73 -53.98
CA LEU A 26 72.09 -11.39 -54.12
C LEU A 26 71.45 -11.01 -55.45
N ASP A 27 71.47 -9.74 -55.84
CA ASP A 27 70.91 -9.26 -57.11
C ASP A 27 71.63 -9.87 -58.31
N LYS A 28 72.97 -9.91 -58.31
CA LYS A 28 73.74 -10.60 -59.37
C LYS A 28 73.36 -12.07 -59.49
N LYS A 29 73.25 -12.78 -58.37
CA LYS A 29 72.81 -14.19 -58.37
C LYS A 29 71.36 -14.36 -58.78
N LEU A 30 70.47 -13.43 -58.46
CA LEU A 30 69.06 -13.50 -58.81
C LEU A 30 68.80 -13.17 -60.29
N ASP A 31 69.59 -12.27 -60.87
CA ASP A 31 69.55 -11.92 -62.29
C ASP A 31 69.95 -13.10 -63.20
N GLU A 32 70.84 -13.99 -62.75
CA GLU A 32 71.15 -15.25 -63.46
C GLU A 32 69.92 -16.16 -63.66
N TYR A 33 68.89 -16.01 -62.82
CA TYR A 33 67.62 -16.74 -62.96
C TYR A 33 66.56 -15.98 -63.77
N ARG A 34 66.76 -14.67 -64.05
CA ARG A 34 65.85 -13.88 -64.89
C ARG A 34 66.07 -14.24 -66.37
N GLY A 35 65.32 -15.23 -66.84
CA GLY A 35 65.33 -15.68 -68.24
C GLY A 35 65.83 -17.12 -68.45
N ALA A 36 66.19 -17.82 -67.38
CA ALA A 36 66.60 -19.22 -67.46
C ALA A 36 65.40 -20.14 -67.80
N VAL A 37 65.50 -20.89 -68.90
CA VAL A 37 64.53 -21.92 -69.29
C VAL A 37 65.07 -23.29 -68.90
N PHE A 38 64.54 -23.88 -67.83
CA PHE A 38 64.92 -25.22 -67.38
C PHE A 38 64.19 -26.28 -68.21
N THR A 39 64.95 -27.22 -68.77
CA THR A 39 64.50 -28.36 -69.58
C THR A 39 64.55 -29.67 -68.78
N GLU A 40 64.06 -30.78 -69.34
CA GLU A 40 63.96 -32.07 -68.62
C GLU A 40 65.32 -32.60 -68.15
N ASP A 41 66.38 -32.35 -68.92
CA ASP A 41 67.77 -32.72 -68.62
C ASP A 41 68.42 -31.86 -67.53
N THR A 42 67.90 -30.64 -67.27
CA THR A 42 68.45 -29.70 -66.27
C THR A 42 67.66 -29.67 -64.96
N LYS A 43 66.67 -30.55 -64.81
CA LYS A 43 65.78 -30.66 -63.63
C LYS A 43 66.52 -30.92 -62.32
N THR A 44 67.63 -31.67 -62.35
CA THR A 44 68.48 -31.94 -61.18
C THR A 44 69.20 -30.69 -60.71
N ILE A 45 69.72 -29.89 -61.65
CA ILE A 45 70.39 -28.61 -61.40
C ILE A 45 69.40 -27.59 -60.85
N ALA A 46 68.21 -27.48 -61.44
CA ALA A 46 67.14 -26.59 -60.96
C ALA A 46 66.72 -26.91 -59.50
N LYS A 47 66.61 -28.20 -59.15
CA LYS A 47 66.31 -28.62 -57.77
C LYS A 47 67.43 -28.25 -56.79
N ALA A 48 68.70 -28.36 -57.21
CA ALA A 48 69.84 -27.98 -56.39
C ALA A 48 69.87 -26.46 -56.13
N GLU A 49 69.59 -25.64 -57.14
CA GLU A 49 69.55 -24.19 -56.97
C GLU A 49 68.37 -23.71 -56.12
N ILE A 50 67.19 -24.31 -56.26
CA ILE A 50 66.05 -24.05 -55.35
C ILE A 50 66.44 -24.38 -53.90
N ALA A 51 67.16 -25.47 -53.67
CA ALA A 51 67.63 -25.84 -52.34
C ALA A 51 68.67 -24.83 -51.81
N SER A 52 69.55 -24.32 -52.67
CA SER A 52 70.52 -23.27 -52.35
C SER A 52 69.83 -21.96 -51.93
N LEU A 53 68.87 -21.48 -52.73
CA LEU A 53 68.10 -20.26 -52.42
C LEU A 53 67.27 -20.40 -51.13
N ARG A 54 66.69 -21.58 -50.87
CA ARG A 54 65.98 -21.86 -49.61
C ARG A 54 66.90 -21.86 -48.41
N ARG A 55 68.14 -22.37 -48.54
CA ARG A 55 69.17 -22.29 -47.49
C ARG A 55 69.58 -20.85 -47.23
N LEU A 56 69.87 -20.07 -48.27
CA LEU A 56 70.24 -18.66 -48.14
C LEU A 56 69.14 -17.84 -47.45
N LYS A 57 67.88 -18.04 -47.85
CA LYS A 57 66.71 -17.41 -47.17
C LYS A 57 66.64 -17.79 -45.70
N LYS A 58 66.91 -19.05 -45.37
CA LYS A 58 66.93 -19.55 -43.99
C LYS A 58 68.07 -18.89 -43.19
N ASP A 59 69.26 -18.78 -43.76
CA ASP A 59 70.43 -18.21 -43.08
C ASP A 59 70.23 -16.71 -42.75
N ILE A 60 69.61 -15.94 -43.66
CA ILE A 60 69.22 -14.54 -43.40
C ILE A 60 68.25 -14.46 -42.22
N GLU A 61 67.23 -15.31 -42.22
CA GLU A 61 66.21 -15.34 -41.18
C GLU A 61 66.76 -15.82 -39.81
N ASP A 62 67.64 -16.82 -39.82
CA ASP A 62 68.30 -17.34 -38.62
C ASP A 62 69.33 -16.34 -38.07
N GLY A 63 70.02 -15.59 -38.94
CA GLY A 63 70.86 -14.45 -38.56
C GLY A 63 70.05 -13.36 -37.85
N ARG A 64 68.92 -12.94 -38.44
CA ARG A 64 67.98 -11.98 -37.84
C ARG A 64 67.52 -12.43 -36.45
N LYS A 65 67.09 -13.68 -36.32
CA LYS A 65 66.65 -14.26 -35.03
C LYS A 65 67.78 -14.30 -34.00
N THR A 66 68.99 -14.67 -34.42
CA THR A 66 70.16 -14.77 -33.54
C THR A 66 70.56 -13.42 -32.99
N VAL A 67 70.62 -12.38 -33.85
CA VAL A 67 70.91 -11.01 -33.42
C VAL A 67 69.81 -10.51 -32.47
N LYS A 68 68.53 -10.71 -32.80
CA LYS A 68 67.41 -10.36 -31.90
C LYS A 68 67.54 -11.03 -30.54
N LYS A 69 67.84 -12.34 -30.50
CA LYS A 69 67.99 -13.08 -29.25
C LYS A 69 69.12 -12.51 -28.38
N LYS A 70 70.31 -12.32 -28.96
CA LYS A 70 71.46 -11.72 -28.27
C LYS A 70 71.19 -10.30 -27.79
N TRP A 71 70.40 -9.52 -28.53
CA TRP A 71 70.05 -8.15 -28.14
C TRP A 71 68.97 -8.09 -27.06
N MET A 72 68.07 -9.09 -27.01
CA MET A 72 67.08 -9.22 -25.94
C MET A 72 67.67 -9.80 -24.65
N GLU A 73 68.73 -10.62 -24.71
CA GLU A 73 69.42 -11.15 -23.51
C GLU A 73 69.74 -10.09 -22.42
N PRO A 74 70.35 -8.92 -22.72
CA PRO A 74 70.59 -7.90 -21.71
C PRO A 74 69.30 -7.27 -21.18
N TYR A 75 68.27 -7.14 -22.02
CA TYR A 75 66.96 -6.65 -21.60
C TYR A 75 66.26 -7.66 -20.68
N ASP A 76 66.21 -8.94 -21.06
CA ASP A 76 65.61 -10.01 -20.28
C ASP A 76 66.31 -10.18 -18.93
N ALA A 77 67.64 -10.04 -18.90
CA ALA A 77 68.42 -10.06 -17.66
C ALA A 77 68.09 -8.85 -16.76
N PHE A 78 67.92 -7.66 -17.34
CA PHE A 78 67.50 -6.45 -16.63
C PHE A 78 66.06 -6.60 -16.09
N ASP A 79 65.12 -7.02 -16.92
CA ASP A 79 63.71 -7.23 -16.56
C ASP A 79 63.58 -8.26 -15.43
N LYS A 80 64.32 -9.38 -15.52
CA LYS A 80 64.35 -10.39 -14.45
C LYS A 80 64.88 -9.81 -13.13
N ARG A 81 65.91 -8.95 -13.16
CA ARG A 81 66.44 -8.28 -11.97
C ARG A 81 65.44 -7.27 -11.41
N MET A 82 64.77 -6.50 -12.28
CA MET A 82 63.75 -5.53 -11.86
C MET A 82 62.53 -6.22 -11.24
N LYS A 83 62.04 -7.29 -11.85
CA LYS A 83 60.96 -8.13 -11.29
C LYS A 83 61.35 -8.74 -9.95
N SER A 84 62.60 -9.19 -9.81
CA SER A 84 63.10 -9.68 -8.51
C SER A 84 63.15 -8.58 -7.45
N LEU A 85 63.50 -7.34 -7.81
CA LEU A 85 63.46 -6.20 -6.89
C LEU A 85 62.03 -5.84 -6.50
N SER A 86 61.10 -5.81 -7.45
CA SER A 86 59.66 -5.61 -7.18
C SER A 86 59.13 -6.67 -6.21
N ALA A 87 59.40 -7.95 -6.48
CA ALA A 87 58.92 -9.05 -5.64
C ALA A 87 59.42 -8.97 -4.19
N LYS A 88 60.65 -8.48 -3.98
CA LYS A 88 61.19 -8.24 -2.62
C LYS A 88 60.48 -7.11 -1.88
N VAL A 89 59.87 -6.17 -2.60
CA VAL A 89 59.07 -5.09 -2.03
C VAL A 89 57.63 -5.53 -1.80
N ASP A 90 57.10 -6.39 -2.69
CA ASP A 90 55.75 -6.93 -2.57
C ASP A 90 55.58 -7.80 -1.31
N GLU A 91 56.59 -8.59 -0.95
CA GLU A 91 56.56 -9.45 0.25
C GLU A 91 56.25 -8.68 1.55
N PRO A 92 57.01 -7.64 1.96
CA PRO A 92 56.69 -6.87 3.15
C PRO A 92 55.40 -6.05 3.00
N ILE A 93 55.05 -5.57 1.79
CA ILE A 93 53.77 -4.86 1.57
C ILE A 93 52.60 -5.79 1.89
N ASN A 94 52.62 -7.01 1.38
CA ASN A 94 51.57 -7.99 1.60
C ASN A 94 51.51 -8.39 3.08
N ALA A 95 52.66 -8.66 3.72
CA ALA A 95 52.70 -8.97 5.14
C ALA A 95 52.14 -7.84 6.02
N ILE A 96 52.45 -6.57 5.70
CA ILE A 96 51.88 -5.41 6.41
C ILE A 96 50.38 -5.31 6.15
N ASN A 97 49.93 -5.47 4.91
CA ASN A 97 48.51 -5.41 4.57
C ASN A 97 47.70 -6.49 5.28
N GLU A 98 48.19 -7.73 5.31
CA GLU A 98 47.56 -8.84 6.04
C GLU A 98 47.46 -8.53 7.53
N GLN A 99 48.52 -8.00 8.14
CA GLN A 99 48.49 -7.59 9.54
C GLN A 99 47.46 -6.48 9.79
N VAL A 100 47.45 -5.44 8.95
CA VAL A 100 46.48 -4.33 9.05
C VAL A 100 45.05 -4.85 8.91
N GLN A 101 44.77 -5.72 7.95
CA GLN A 101 43.46 -6.34 7.77
C GLN A 101 43.07 -7.18 8.99
N ALA A 102 43.98 -8.00 9.52
CA ALA A 102 43.72 -8.80 10.73
C ALA A 102 43.42 -7.91 11.95
N PHE A 103 44.13 -6.79 12.12
CA PHE A 103 43.83 -5.81 13.16
C PHE A 103 42.46 -5.15 12.97
N GLU A 104 42.10 -4.79 11.74
CA GLU A 104 40.79 -4.22 11.45
C GLU A 104 39.65 -5.21 11.69
N GLU A 105 39.80 -6.46 11.25
CA GLU A 105 38.83 -7.53 11.47
C GLU A 105 38.66 -7.84 12.95
N LYS A 106 39.77 -7.97 13.68
CA LYS A 106 39.75 -8.14 15.14
C LYS A 106 39.01 -6.98 15.81
N ARG A 107 39.31 -5.74 15.43
CA ARG A 107 38.63 -4.56 15.97
C ARG A 107 37.13 -4.55 15.64
N ARG A 108 36.74 -4.91 14.41
CA ARG A 108 35.31 -5.01 14.01
C ARG A 108 34.59 -6.09 14.83
N LYS A 109 35.24 -7.23 15.05
CA LYS A 109 34.70 -8.32 15.87
C LYS A 109 34.52 -7.90 17.33
N GLU A 110 35.55 -7.33 17.95
CA GLU A 110 35.49 -6.80 19.32
C GLU A 110 34.38 -5.76 19.47
N LYS A 111 34.24 -4.87 18.47
CA LYS A 111 33.18 -3.87 18.45
C LYS A 111 31.78 -4.49 18.31
N ARG A 112 31.62 -5.51 17.46
CA ARG A 112 30.36 -6.28 17.37
C ARG A 112 30.00 -6.95 18.68
N GLU A 113 30.97 -7.56 19.35
CA GLU A 113 30.76 -8.16 20.67
C GLU A 113 30.38 -7.11 21.72
N GLU A 114 30.96 -5.92 21.66
CA GLU A 114 30.59 -4.81 22.54
C GLU A 114 29.17 -4.29 22.25
N ILE A 115 28.79 -4.19 20.98
CA ILE A 115 27.42 -3.83 20.55
C ILE A 115 26.43 -4.90 21.03
N GLN A 116 26.78 -6.19 20.93
CA GLN A 116 25.96 -7.29 21.42
C GLN A 116 25.73 -7.20 22.93
N ARG A 117 26.79 -6.98 23.72
CA ARG A 117 26.68 -6.78 25.18
C ARG A 117 25.81 -5.57 25.51
N MET A 118 26.04 -4.45 24.82
CA MET A 118 25.25 -3.24 25.00
C MET A 118 23.76 -3.46 24.65
N TYR A 119 23.49 -4.24 23.60
CA TYR A 119 22.14 -4.63 23.23
C TYR A 119 21.46 -5.44 24.32
N GLU A 120 22.15 -6.43 24.90
CA GLU A 120 21.63 -7.25 26.00
C GLU A 120 21.32 -6.40 27.23
N ASP A 121 22.24 -5.50 27.60
CA ASP A 121 22.07 -4.56 28.72
C ASP A 121 20.85 -3.66 28.48
N CYS A 122 20.77 -3.00 27.31
CA CYS A 122 19.67 -2.08 27.00
C CYS A 122 18.33 -2.80 26.85
N THR A 123 18.29 -4.00 26.28
CA THR A 123 17.04 -4.75 26.06
C THR A 123 16.35 -5.12 27.38
N SER A 124 17.11 -5.24 28.48
CA SER A 124 16.55 -5.51 29.80
C SER A 124 15.57 -4.42 30.30
N GLU A 125 15.72 -3.18 29.84
CA GLU A 125 14.84 -2.05 30.18
C GLU A 125 13.49 -2.09 29.42
N TYR A 126 13.36 -2.95 28.40
CA TYR A 126 12.23 -2.99 27.47
C TYR A 126 11.47 -4.33 27.49
N GLU A 127 11.27 -4.92 28.67
CA GLU A 127 10.69 -6.26 28.83
C GLU A 127 9.34 -6.43 28.10
N ASP A 128 8.45 -5.45 28.17
CA ASP A 128 7.10 -5.46 27.56
C ASP A 128 7.07 -5.52 26.03
N CYS A 129 8.18 -5.18 25.37
CA CYS A 129 8.31 -5.20 23.92
C CYS A 129 9.56 -5.95 23.43
N ARG A 130 10.20 -6.72 24.32
CA ARG A 130 11.40 -7.51 24.04
C ARG A 130 11.26 -8.41 22.81
N GLU A 131 10.08 -8.97 22.60
CA GLU A 131 9.81 -9.85 21.46
C GLU A 131 9.84 -9.14 20.08
N PHE A 132 9.72 -7.81 20.06
CA PHE A 132 9.78 -6.99 18.86
C PHE A 132 11.18 -6.40 18.62
N ILE A 133 12.03 -6.44 19.64
CA ILE A 133 13.39 -5.89 19.64
C ILE A 133 14.36 -6.97 19.17
N ASN A 134 14.76 -6.92 17.90
CA ASN A 134 15.74 -7.84 17.31
C ASN A 134 16.98 -7.06 16.86
N LEU A 135 18.17 -7.51 17.30
CA LEU A 135 19.42 -6.82 16.99
C LEU A 135 19.67 -6.74 15.49
N ASP A 136 19.44 -7.80 14.71
CA ASP A 136 19.69 -7.82 13.26
C ASP A 136 18.90 -6.73 12.52
N LYS A 137 17.68 -6.41 12.99
CA LYS A 137 16.85 -5.35 12.42
C LYS A 137 17.24 -3.94 12.89
N LEU A 138 17.83 -3.83 14.07
CA LEU A 138 18.26 -2.57 14.67
C LEU A 138 19.67 -2.16 14.23
N TYR A 139 20.48 -3.15 13.86
CA TYR A 139 21.90 -3.02 13.57
C TYR A 139 22.13 -2.11 12.36
N ASP A 140 23.03 -1.14 12.53
CA ASP A 140 23.50 -0.29 11.43
C ASP A 140 24.98 -0.62 11.16
N SER A 141 25.31 -0.94 9.90
CA SER A 141 26.69 -1.23 9.49
C SER A 141 27.65 -0.06 9.76
N LYS A 142 27.13 1.18 9.84
CA LYS A 142 27.91 2.36 10.20
C LYS A 142 28.45 2.30 11.62
N TRP A 143 27.85 1.51 12.52
CA TRP A 143 28.34 1.35 13.89
C TRP A 143 29.74 0.73 13.94
N GLU A 144 30.13 -0.05 12.93
CA GLU A 144 31.46 -0.66 12.83
C GLU A 144 32.57 0.34 12.49
N ASN A 145 32.22 1.55 12.03
CA ASN A 145 33.19 2.58 11.69
C ASN A 145 33.95 3.08 12.92
N VAL A 146 35.24 3.36 12.75
CA VAL A 146 36.14 3.81 13.83
C VAL A 146 35.69 5.11 14.46
N SER A 147 35.17 6.02 13.62
CA SER A 147 34.72 7.35 14.03
C SER A 147 33.48 7.32 14.91
N VAL A 148 32.72 6.23 14.91
CA VAL A 148 31.47 6.12 15.66
C VAL A 148 31.79 5.61 17.07
N SER A 149 31.54 6.44 18.08
CA SER A 149 31.78 6.08 19.47
C SER A 149 30.69 5.13 20.01
N MET A 150 31.06 4.26 20.96
CA MET A 150 30.10 3.37 21.64
C MET A 150 28.95 4.12 22.31
N LYS A 151 29.20 5.34 22.82
CA LYS A 151 28.15 6.20 23.38
C LYS A 151 27.12 6.63 22.33
N SER A 152 27.57 6.94 21.12
CA SER A 152 26.67 7.29 20.02
C SER A 152 25.85 6.07 19.56
N ILE A 153 26.46 4.88 19.54
CA ILE A 153 25.78 3.64 19.21
C ILE A 153 24.69 3.33 20.25
N LYS A 154 25.03 3.45 21.55
CA LYS A 154 24.06 3.28 22.63
C LYS A 154 22.86 4.20 22.45
N LYS A 155 23.11 5.47 22.18
CA LYS A 155 22.05 6.47 21.95
C LYS A 155 21.14 6.06 20.78
N ASP A 156 21.71 5.79 19.60
CA ASP A 156 20.94 5.38 18.41
C ASP A 156 20.13 4.09 18.67
N MET A 157 20.75 3.11 19.33
CA MET A 157 20.09 1.86 19.71
C MET A 157 18.91 2.10 20.64
N THR A 158 19.08 2.93 21.69
CA THR A 158 17.99 3.28 22.62
C THR A 158 16.89 4.08 21.95
N GLU A 159 17.20 4.99 21.02
CA GLU A 159 16.20 5.74 20.25
C GLU A 159 15.35 4.80 19.38
N LYS A 160 15.98 3.83 18.71
CA LYS A 160 15.26 2.81 17.94
C LYS A 160 14.42 1.91 18.83
N MET A 161 14.93 1.45 19.98
CA MET A 161 14.17 0.64 20.96
C MET A 161 12.97 1.41 21.52
N SER A 162 13.15 2.69 21.87
CA SER A 162 12.08 3.57 22.33
C SER A 162 11.00 3.78 21.26
N THR A 163 11.40 3.89 19.99
CA THR A 163 10.45 3.96 18.86
C THR A 163 9.62 2.68 18.75
N ILE A 164 10.25 1.51 18.90
CA ILE A 164 9.55 0.21 18.92
C ILE A 164 8.57 0.13 20.09
N GLN A 165 9.01 0.50 21.30
CA GLN A 165 8.16 0.52 22.48
C GLN A 165 6.94 1.41 22.25
N THR A 166 7.14 2.62 21.72
CA THR A 166 6.07 3.57 21.43
C THR A 166 5.09 2.99 20.41
N ALA A 167 5.59 2.38 19.33
CA ALA A 167 4.76 1.76 18.30
C ALA A 167 3.92 0.60 18.85
N VAL A 168 4.52 -0.30 19.64
CA VAL A 168 3.81 -1.42 20.30
C VAL A 168 2.74 -0.87 21.25
N SER A 169 3.06 0.17 22.02
CA SER A 169 2.13 0.82 22.93
C SER A 169 0.97 1.48 22.19
N SER A 170 1.23 2.13 21.05
CA SER A 170 0.19 2.68 20.18
C SER A 170 -0.73 1.61 19.61
N ILE A 171 -0.20 0.48 19.15
CA ILE A 171 -1.00 -0.64 18.63
C ILE A 171 -1.91 -1.19 19.74
N LYS A 172 -1.36 -1.45 20.93
CA LYS A 172 -2.13 -1.92 22.10
C LYS A 172 -3.18 -0.90 22.55
N ALA A 173 -2.89 0.40 22.45
CA ALA A 173 -3.81 1.47 22.84
C ALA A 173 -5.07 1.54 21.95
N MET A 174 -5.04 0.99 20.72
CA MET A 174 -6.21 0.95 19.84
C MET A 174 -7.31 -0.02 20.31
N ARG A 175 -6.98 -1.00 21.17
CA ARG A 175 -7.93 -1.95 21.77
C ARG A 175 -8.88 -2.63 20.76
N SER A 176 -8.34 -3.03 19.61
CA SER A 176 -9.09 -3.71 18.56
C SER A 176 -9.04 -5.23 18.73
N ASP A 177 -10.07 -5.95 18.26
CA ASP A 177 -10.07 -7.41 18.20
C ASP A 177 -8.92 -7.97 17.34
N LYS A 178 -8.34 -7.13 16.46
CA LYS A 178 -7.23 -7.46 15.57
C LYS A 178 -5.85 -7.05 16.09
N GLU A 179 -5.74 -6.61 17.34
CA GLU A 179 -4.47 -6.32 18.01
C GLU A 179 -3.40 -7.43 17.85
N PRO A 180 -3.66 -8.73 18.13
CA PRO A 180 -2.62 -9.75 18.05
C PRO A 180 -2.09 -9.94 16.62
N ASP A 181 -2.97 -9.87 15.62
CA ASP A 181 -2.59 -9.93 14.21
C ASP A 181 -1.74 -8.69 13.84
N ALA A 182 -2.07 -7.51 14.39
CA ALA A 182 -1.38 -6.25 14.11
C ALA A 182 0.03 -6.23 14.72
N LEU A 183 0.16 -6.76 15.95
CA LEU A 183 1.44 -6.96 16.60
C LEU A 183 2.29 -7.97 15.83
N ALA A 184 1.72 -9.08 15.35
CA ALA A 184 2.46 -10.05 14.53
C ALA A 184 2.96 -9.44 13.23
N LEU A 185 2.14 -8.62 12.56
CA LEU A 185 2.54 -7.87 11.37
C LEU A 185 3.68 -6.90 11.69
N TYR A 186 3.55 -6.14 12.76
CA TYR A 186 4.57 -5.20 13.23
C TYR A 186 5.89 -5.89 13.58
N LYS A 187 5.85 -7.06 14.24
CA LYS A 187 7.05 -7.87 14.53
C LYS A 187 7.82 -8.25 13.26
N ARG A 188 7.11 -8.49 12.15
CA ARG A 188 7.71 -8.81 10.86
C ARG A 188 8.28 -7.58 10.18
N THR A 189 7.52 -6.50 10.06
CA THR A 189 7.88 -5.34 9.21
C THR A 189 8.56 -4.19 9.96
N LEU A 190 8.41 -4.11 11.28
CA LEU A 190 8.69 -2.94 12.12
C LEU A 190 8.03 -1.64 11.61
N ASN A 191 6.95 -1.77 10.83
CA ASN A 191 6.22 -0.64 10.26
C ASN A 191 4.90 -0.43 11.01
N LEU A 192 4.83 0.65 11.79
CA LEU A 192 3.64 1.01 12.56
C LEU A 192 2.44 1.32 11.66
N ASN A 193 2.66 1.97 10.50
CA ASN A 193 1.58 2.37 9.61
C ASN A 193 0.80 1.16 9.07
N ASP A 194 1.51 0.09 8.71
CA ASP A 194 0.86 -1.13 8.20
C ASP A 194 -0.02 -1.78 9.26
N ALA A 195 0.44 -1.80 10.52
CA ALA A 195 -0.32 -2.31 11.65
C ALA A 195 -1.57 -1.47 11.95
N ILE A 196 -1.43 -0.13 11.97
CA ILE A 196 -2.55 0.80 12.18
C ILE A 196 -3.57 0.70 11.05
N GLN A 197 -3.13 0.62 9.79
CA GLN A 197 -4.03 0.46 8.64
C GLN A 197 -4.85 -0.82 8.76
N MET A 198 -4.21 -1.94 9.14
CA MET A 198 -4.91 -3.21 9.31
C MET A 198 -6.01 -3.13 10.37
N ILE A 199 -5.72 -2.51 11.52
CA ILE A 199 -6.72 -2.27 12.57
C ILE A 199 -7.84 -1.37 12.05
N THR A 200 -7.48 -0.25 11.42
CA THR A 200 -8.43 0.75 10.94
C THR A 200 -9.40 0.16 9.91
N THR A 201 -8.91 -0.61 8.94
CA THR A 201 -9.75 -1.28 7.93
C THR A 201 -10.69 -2.30 8.58
N TYR A 202 -10.22 -3.04 9.58
CA TYR A 202 -11.07 -3.99 10.30
C TYR A 202 -12.21 -3.28 11.07
N GLU A 203 -11.89 -2.25 11.84
CA GLU A 203 -12.90 -1.48 12.59
C GLU A 203 -13.90 -0.78 11.67
N GLN A 204 -13.44 -0.23 10.55
CA GLN A 204 -14.33 0.34 9.52
C GLN A 204 -15.30 -0.71 8.96
N ASN A 205 -14.78 -1.89 8.58
CA ASN A 205 -15.63 -2.97 8.06
C ASN A 205 -16.66 -3.46 9.10
N LYS A 206 -16.26 -3.53 10.38
CA LYS A 206 -17.14 -3.90 11.50
C LYS A 206 -18.23 -2.84 11.72
N ALA A 207 -17.87 -1.56 11.74
CA ALA A 207 -18.81 -0.46 11.88
C ALA A 207 -19.80 -0.39 10.70
N ASP A 208 -19.33 -0.60 9.48
CA ASP A 208 -20.18 -0.63 8.30
C ASP A 208 -21.13 -1.84 8.28
N ALA A 209 -20.67 -3.00 8.77
CA ALA A 209 -21.54 -4.17 8.92
C ALA A 209 -22.67 -3.91 9.93
N LEU A 210 -22.35 -3.32 11.09
CA LEU A 210 -23.35 -2.97 12.11
C LEU A 210 -24.36 -1.94 11.60
N LYS A 211 -23.90 -0.88 10.92
CA LYS A 211 -24.79 0.12 10.31
C LYS A 211 -25.72 -0.50 9.28
N ARG A 212 -25.22 -1.40 8.41
CA ARG A 212 -26.07 -2.10 7.44
C ARG A 212 -27.11 -2.97 8.12
N GLU A 213 -26.77 -3.62 9.22
CA GLU A 213 -27.73 -4.43 9.99
C GLU A 213 -28.81 -3.56 10.64
N GLU A 214 -28.43 -2.44 11.27
CA GLU A 214 -29.36 -1.47 11.86
C GLU A 214 -30.29 -0.87 10.80
N GLU A 215 -29.77 -0.46 9.64
CA GLU A 215 -30.59 0.02 8.52
C GLU A 215 -31.57 -1.04 8.03
N CYS A 216 -31.14 -2.30 7.92
CA CYS A 216 -32.03 -3.40 7.53
C CYS A 216 -33.14 -3.61 8.56
N ARG A 217 -32.82 -3.57 9.85
CA ARG A 217 -33.78 -3.70 10.95
C ARG A 217 -34.79 -2.56 10.95
N GLN A 218 -34.33 -1.31 10.79
CA GLN A 218 -35.20 -0.14 10.70
C GLN A 218 -36.13 -0.22 9.48
N ARG A 219 -35.62 -0.61 8.31
CA ARG A 219 -36.46 -0.82 7.11
C ARG A 219 -37.49 -1.93 7.31
N GLU A 220 -37.13 -3.01 8.00
CA GLU A 220 -38.08 -4.09 8.29
C GLU A 220 -39.16 -3.64 9.27
N GLU A 221 -38.80 -2.94 10.34
CA GLU A 221 -39.76 -2.36 11.29
C GLU A 221 -40.68 -1.34 10.61
N GLU A 222 -40.14 -0.48 9.76
CA GLU A 222 -40.93 0.50 9.02
C GLU A 222 -41.89 -0.20 8.05
N ARG A 223 -41.43 -1.23 7.33
CA ARG A 223 -42.30 -2.06 6.48
C ARG A 223 -43.41 -2.73 7.30
N ARG A 224 -43.11 -3.27 8.48
CA ARG A 224 -44.12 -3.87 9.37
C ARG A 224 -45.16 -2.84 9.79
N ARG A 225 -44.73 -1.66 10.25
CA ARG A 225 -45.63 -0.55 10.60
C ARG A 225 -46.49 -0.10 9.42
N GLN A 226 -45.92 0.03 8.22
CA GLN A 226 -46.67 0.39 7.02
C GLN A 226 -47.72 -0.68 6.69
N THR A 227 -47.39 -1.97 6.78
CA THR A 227 -48.37 -3.05 6.55
C THR A 227 -49.48 -3.08 7.58
N GLU A 228 -49.21 -2.75 8.85
CA GLU A 228 -50.23 -2.62 9.89
C GLU A 228 -51.16 -1.42 9.65
N ILE A 229 -50.59 -0.27 9.28
CA ILE A 229 -51.36 0.93 8.91
C ILE A 229 -52.24 0.64 7.70
N GLU A 230 -51.71 -0.04 6.68
CA GLU A 230 -52.47 -0.40 5.48
C GLU A 230 -53.60 -1.38 5.81
N ARG A 231 -53.35 -2.40 6.65
CA ARG A 231 -54.39 -3.32 7.14
C ARG A 231 -55.47 -2.58 7.93
N ALA A 232 -55.10 -1.66 8.82
CA ALA A 232 -56.04 -0.85 9.58
C ALA A 232 -56.90 0.03 8.66
N ARG A 233 -56.29 0.68 7.65
CA ARG A 233 -57.02 1.49 6.65
C ARG A 233 -57.98 0.64 5.80
N VAL A 234 -57.58 -0.57 5.41
CA VAL A 234 -58.46 -1.49 4.65
C VAL A 234 -59.64 -1.94 5.52
N ALA A 235 -59.39 -2.30 6.79
CA ALA A 235 -60.44 -2.68 7.74
C ALA A 235 -61.43 -1.53 8.02
N GLU A 236 -60.93 -0.30 8.19
CA GLU A 236 -61.75 0.90 8.35
C GLU A 236 -62.64 1.14 7.12
N ARG A 237 -62.09 1.04 5.91
CA ARG A 237 -62.86 1.16 4.66
C ARG A 237 -63.91 0.06 4.50
N GLU A 238 -63.62 -1.15 4.94
CA GLU A 238 -64.60 -2.25 4.95
C GLU A 238 -65.71 -2.04 5.97
N ALA A 239 -65.39 -1.52 7.16
CA ALA A 239 -66.37 -1.17 8.18
C ALA A 239 -67.34 -0.09 7.67
N ILE A 240 -66.82 0.99 7.07
CA ILE A 240 -67.64 2.06 6.46
C ILE A 240 -68.54 1.49 5.36
N ARG A 241 -68.03 0.62 4.48
CA ARG A 241 -68.87 -0.02 3.44
C ARG A 241 -69.98 -0.90 4.01
N ARG A 242 -69.72 -1.64 5.10
CA ARG A 242 -70.74 -2.44 5.77
C ARG A 242 -71.80 -1.55 6.42
N GLU A 243 -71.38 -0.46 7.05
CA GLU A 243 -72.30 0.50 7.66
C GLU A 243 -73.18 1.19 6.60
N GLU A 244 -72.62 1.57 5.45
CA GLU A 244 -73.40 2.10 4.33
C GLU A 244 -74.38 1.07 3.75
N GLN A 245 -74.01 -0.22 3.69
CA GLN A 245 -74.91 -1.29 3.25
C GLN A 245 -76.07 -1.49 4.23
N ILE A 246 -75.80 -1.52 5.54
CA ILE A 246 -76.83 -1.61 6.58
C ILE A 246 -77.78 -0.41 6.50
N ARG A 247 -77.26 0.81 6.33
CA ARG A 247 -78.08 2.02 6.17
C ARG A 247 -78.98 1.95 4.93
N LYS A 248 -78.49 1.40 3.81
CA LYS A 248 -79.30 1.20 2.60
C LYS A 248 -80.38 0.15 2.80
N GLU A 249 -80.06 -0.97 3.45
CA GLU A 249 -81.04 -2.02 3.75
C GLU A 249 -82.13 -1.53 4.73
N GLU A 250 -81.80 -0.68 5.71
CA GLU A 250 -82.78 -0.02 6.58
C GLU A 250 -83.66 0.97 5.81
N GLN A 251 -83.08 1.74 4.88
CA GLN A 251 -83.85 2.64 4.01
C GLN A 251 -84.79 1.87 3.06
N GLU A 252 -84.35 0.74 2.51
CA GLU A 252 -85.18 -0.13 1.67
C GLU A 252 -86.29 -0.82 2.46
N LYS A 253 -86.05 -1.24 3.71
CA LYS A 253 -87.09 -1.74 4.61
C LYS A 253 -88.08 -0.64 5.00
N ALA A 254 -87.60 0.58 5.27
CA ALA A 254 -88.45 1.73 5.53
C ALA A 254 -89.31 2.09 4.29
N GLN A 255 -88.75 2.00 3.07
CA GLN A 255 -89.50 2.22 1.83
C GLN A 255 -90.51 1.11 1.53
N GLN A 256 -90.19 -0.16 1.80
CA GLN A 256 -91.15 -1.28 1.66
C GLN A 256 -92.29 -1.24 2.68
N THR A 257 -92.13 -0.51 3.79
CA THR A 257 -93.19 -0.34 4.81
C THR A 257 -94.15 0.82 4.48
N VAL A 258 -93.85 1.66 3.47
CA VAL A 258 -94.63 2.86 3.12
C VAL A 258 -95.68 2.60 2.00
N GLU A 259 -95.72 1.42 1.39
CA GLU A 259 -96.65 1.09 0.28
C GLU A 259 -97.94 0.35 0.69
N GLN A 260 -98.41 0.54 1.93
CA GLN A 260 -99.80 0.29 2.36
C GLN A 260 -100.31 1.49 3.18
N THR A 261 -101.12 2.32 2.51
CA THR A 261 -101.98 3.47 2.92
C THR A 261 -102.42 3.64 4.39
N PRO A 262 -102.91 4.85 4.82
CA PRO A 262 -102.89 6.18 4.19
C PRO A 262 -102.54 7.37 5.13
N VAL A 263 -102.40 8.54 4.49
CA VAL A 263 -102.26 9.90 5.02
C VAL A 263 -103.32 10.29 6.06
N ILE A 264 -102.89 10.70 7.26
CA ILE A 264 -103.53 11.75 8.09
C ILE A 264 -102.42 12.53 8.82
N ALA A 265 -102.31 13.82 8.47
CA ALA A 265 -101.60 14.87 9.23
C ALA A 265 -102.32 15.12 10.58
N ASP A 266 -101.75 15.60 11.67
CA ASP A 266 -100.66 16.54 11.87
C ASP A 266 -100.27 16.49 13.36
N ASP A 267 -99.02 16.86 13.62
CA ASP A 267 -98.48 17.64 14.74
C ASP A 267 -98.90 17.48 16.23
N GLU A 268 -97.82 17.58 17.03
CA GLU A 268 -97.67 18.23 18.34
C GLU A 268 -98.14 17.56 19.64
N LEU A 269 -97.12 16.99 20.32
CA LEU A 269 -96.61 17.30 21.68
C LEU A 269 -97.54 17.27 22.92
N PRO A 270 -96.97 16.97 24.12
CA PRO A 270 -97.64 16.18 25.15
C PRO A 270 -97.97 16.95 26.44
N PHE A 271 -98.80 16.28 27.27
CA PHE A 271 -99.14 16.50 28.69
C PHE A 271 -100.48 17.19 29.01
N GLU A 272 -101.51 16.38 29.27
CA GLU A 272 -102.76 16.80 29.92
C GLU A 272 -102.81 16.33 31.39
N GLN A 273 -103.01 17.28 32.31
CA GLN A 273 -103.64 17.01 33.61
C GLN A 273 -105.18 16.99 33.42
N PRO A 274 -105.94 16.17 34.15
CA PRO A 274 -107.30 15.74 33.76
C PRO A 274 -108.44 16.77 33.98
N SER A 275 -108.16 18.07 34.01
CA SER A 275 -109.21 19.11 34.14
C SER A 275 -108.92 20.41 33.37
N THR A 276 -108.30 20.31 32.19
CA THR A 276 -107.96 21.47 31.35
C THR A 276 -108.97 21.65 30.22
N VAL A 277 -109.42 22.90 29.97
CA VAL A 277 -110.34 23.24 28.88
C VAL A 277 -109.61 24.13 27.88
N THR A 278 -109.54 23.72 26.62
CA THR A 278 -108.92 24.51 25.54
C THR A 278 -109.97 25.40 24.87
N ALA A 279 -109.72 26.72 24.80
CA ALA A 279 -110.60 27.70 24.17
C ALA A 279 -109.79 28.67 23.28
N PHE A 280 -110.31 28.97 22.08
CA PHE A 280 -109.68 29.91 21.15
C PHE A 280 -110.28 31.31 21.29
N TYR A 281 -109.45 32.30 21.60
CA TYR A 281 -109.82 33.72 21.65
C TYR A 281 -109.16 34.49 20.50
N ARG A 282 -109.91 35.42 19.89
CA ARG A 282 -109.37 36.38 18.92
C ARG A 282 -109.22 37.73 19.61
N VAL A 283 -107.97 38.15 19.80
CA VAL A 283 -107.62 39.45 20.41
C VAL A 283 -107.07 40.37 19.32
N ILE A 284 -107.51 41.63 19.28
CA ILE A 284 -106.99 42.67 18.39
C ILE A 284 -106.43 43.77 19.28
N ALA A 285 -105.11 43.91 19.34
CA ALA A 285 -104.41 44.88 20.16
C ALA A 285 -103.12 45.34 19.47
N THR A 286 -102.48 46.39 20.00
CA THR A 286 -101.18 46.86 19.53
C THR A 286 -100.05 45.89 19.96
N PRO A 287 -98.85 45.92 19.32
CA PRO A 287 -97.78 44.99 19.65
C PRO A 287 -97.34 45.01 21.12
N ALA A 288 -97.32 46.20 21.74
CA ALA A 288 -96.96 46.36 23.15
C ALA A 288 -98.05 45.79 24.09
N GLU A 289 -99.32 46.01 23.76
CA GLU A 289 -100.44 45.44 24.53
C GLU A 289 -100.51 43.91 24.41
N LEU A 290 -100.10 43.35 23.25
CA LEU A 290 -100.06 41.91 23.07
C LEU A 290 -98.96 41.28 23.94
N GLU A 291 -97.80 41.91 24.04
CA GLU A 291 -96.70 41.46 24.90
C GLU A 291 -97.09 41.50 26.38
N GLU A 292 -97.87 42.50 26.81
CA GLU A 292 -98.43 42.54 28.18
C GLU A 292 -99.41 41.39 28.45
N VAL A 293 -100.27 41.04 27.48
CA VAL A 293 -101.21 39.91 27.61
C VAL A 293 -100.46 38.57 27.65
N GLU A 294 -99.45 38.40 26.81
CA GLU A 294 -98.58 37.21 26.80
C GLU A 294 -97.82 37.05 28.13
N MET A 295 -97.29 38.14 28.68
CA MET A 295 -96.70 38.15 30.03
C MET A 295 -97.71 37.76 31.10
N ALA A 296 -98.96 38.23 31.01
CA ALA A 296 -100.01 37.88 31.96
C ALA A 296 -100.36 36.39 31.89
N PHE A 297 -100.49 35.80 30.70
CA PHE A 297 -100.74 34.36 30.55
C PHE A 297 -99.59 33.50 31.07
N ASN A 298 -98.35 33.88 30.79
CA ASN A 298 -97.18 33.21 31.36
C ASN A 298 -97.14 33.31 32.89
N SER A 299 -97.55 34.45 33.47
CA SER A 299 -97.58 34.64 34.92
C SER A 299 -98.63 33.76 35.63
N ILE A 300 -99.72 33.42 34.94
CA ILE A 300 -100.80 32.56 35.45
C ILE A 300 -100.53 31.07 35.11
N GLY A 301 -99.47 30.78 34.33
CA GLY A 301 -99.07 29.43 33.95
C GLY A 301 -99.94 28.82 32.84
N ILE A 302 -100.57 29.65 32.01
CA ILE A 302 -101.41 29.22 30.89
C ILE A 302 -100.53 29.08 29.64
N TYR A 303 -100.53 27.88 29.04
CA TYR A 303 -99.91 27.67 27.73
C TYR A 303 -100.78 28.28 26.63
N PHE A 304 -100.19 29.10 25.77
CA PHE A 304 -100.87 29.70 24.62
C PHE A 304 -100.01 29.58 23.37
N GLU A 305 -100.68 29.44 22.22
CA GLU A 305 -100.06 29.47 20.90
C GLU A 305 -100.54 30.73 20.18
N ARG A 306 -99.61 31.61 19.77
CA ARG A 306 -99.94 32.77 18.96
C ARG A 306 -99.85 32.41 17.48
N ARG A 307 -101.01 32.27 16.83
CA ARG A 307 -101.07 32.24 15.35
C ARG A 307 -101.05 33.65 14.79
N THR A 308 -99.92 34.05 14.21
CA THR A 308 -99.84 35.25 13.36
C THR A 308 -100.47 34.95 12.01
N VAL A 309 -101.59 35.62 11.71
CA VAL A 309 -102.25 35.62 10.39
C VAL A 309 -101.74 36.79 9.56
#